data_AF-A0A257NNQ0-F1
#
_entry.id   AF-A0A257NNQ0-F1
#
_cell.length_a   1.000
_cell.length_b   1.000
_cell.length_c   1.000
_cell.angle_alpha   90.00
_cell.angle_beta   90.00
_cell.angle_gamma   90.00
#
_symmetry.space_group_name_H-M   'P 1'
#
loop_
_entity.id
_entity.type
_entity.pdbx_description
1 polymer ?
#
loop_
_entity_poly.entity_id
_entity_poly.type
_entity_poly.pdbx_seq_one_letter_code
_entity_poly.pdbx_strand_id
1 'polypeptide(L)' 'WLGVAFLTRYSSLSAVVAAVVSASAALYLTQAPSMIAISVMSFILIGRHQSNIRRLLRGEETRIGQKKTPAP' A
#
# COMPACT_ATOMS: atom_id res chain seq x y z
N TRP A 1 -6.21 4.05 2.93
CA TRP A 1 -6.23 3.40 1.60
C TRP A 1 -7.11 4.16 0.60
N LEU A 2 -8.44 4.18 0.76
CA LEU A 2 -9.38 4.79 -0.21
C LEU A 2 -9.05 6.23 -0.64
N GLY A 3 -8.73 7.14 0.29
CA GLY A 3 -8.41 8.53 -0.06
C GLY A 3 -7.20 8.63 -0.99
N VAL A 4 -6.12 7.89 -0.69
CA VAL A 4 -4.91 7.86 -1.52
C VAL A 4 -5.19 7.16 -2.86
N ALA A 5 -5.98 6.10 -2.85
CA ALA A 5 -6.38 5.40 -4.07
C ALA A 5 -7.19 6.31 -5.01
N PHE A 6 -8.06 7.16 -4.48
CA PHE A 6 -8.86 8.10 -5.27
C PHE A 6 -8.02 9.25 -5.85
N LEU A 7 -7.08 9.78 -5.06
CA LEU A 7 -6.20 10.88 -5.46
C LEU A 7 -5.16 10.43 -6.50
N THR A 8 -4.54 9.27 -6.29
CA THR A 8 -3.41 8.82 -7.11
C THR A 8 -3.82 7.84 -8.20
N ARG A 9 -4.99 7.21 -8.08
CA ARG A 9 -5.44 6.07 -8.92
C ARG A 9 -4.46 4.90 -8.93
N TYR A 10 -3.55 4.80 -7.96
CA TYR A 10 -2.62 3.68 -7.82
C TYR A 10 -2.96 2.86 -6.57
N SER A 11 -3.35 1.59 -6.77
CA SER A 11 -3.68 0.69 -5.67
C SER A 11 -2.47 0.42 -4.78
N SER A 12 -1.30 0.21 -5.38
CA SER A 12 -0.09 -0.15 -4.63
C SER A 12 0.51 0.99 -3.84
N LEU A 13 0.48 2.22 -4.38
CA LEU A 13 0.87 3.40 -3.61
C LEU A 13 -0.07 3.57 -2.40
N SER A 14 -1.38 3.41 -2.61
CA SER A 14 -2.35 3.52 -1.52
C SER A 14 -2.22 2.44 -0.44
N ALA A 15 -1.73 1.24 -0.80
CA ALA A 15 -1.44 0.16 0.13
C ALA A 15 -0.21 0.48 1.00
N VAL A 16 0.88 0.97 0.40
CA VAL A 16 2.09 1.37 1.15
C VAL A 16 1.80 2.52 2.11
N VAL A 17 1.10 3.56 1.64
CA VAL A 17 0.72 4.70 2.51
C VAL A 17 -0.20 4.24 3.64
N ALA A 18 -1.15 3.34 3.37
CA ALA A 18 -2.01 2.80 4.41
C ALA A 18 -1.22 1.99 5.45
N ALA A 19 -0.23 1.20 5.04
CA ALA A 19 0.62 0.43 5.95
C ALA A 19 1.42 1.35 6.89
N VAL A 20 2.02 2.41 6.36
CA VAL A 20 2.76 3.39 7.15
C VAL A 20 1.84 4.10 8.14
N VAL A 21 0.68 4.57 7.67
CA VAL A 21 -0.31 5.24 8.53
C VAL A 21 -0.82 4.31 9.62
N SER A 22 -1.10 3.05 9.31
CA SER A 22 -1.53 2.06 10.31
C SER A 22 -0.46 1.81 11.37
N ALA A 23 0.80 1.65 10.98
CA ALA A 23 1.91 1.47 11.92
C ALA A 23 2.11 2.71 12.82
N SER A 24 2.01 3.92 12.26
CA SER A 24 2.10 5.16 13.03
C SER A 24 0.90 5.36 13.96
N ALA A 25 -0.32 5.06 13.50
CA ALA A 25 -1.53 5.17 14.31
C ALA A 25 -1.54 4.16 15.47
N ALA A 26 -0.96 2.98 15.28
CA ALA A 26 -0.85 1.96 16.32
C ALA A 26 -0.05 2.45 17.55
N LEU A 27 0.92 3.36 17.36
CA LEU A 27 1.68 3.96 18.47
C LEU A 27 0.80 4.76 19.45
N TYR A 28 -0.30 5.33 18.95
CA TYR A 28 -1.19 6.18 19.75
C TYR A 28 -2.49 5.47 20.15
N LEU A 29 -2.92 4.48 19.37
CA LEU A 29 -4.25 3.86 19.50
C LEU A 29 -4.22 2.46 20.11
N THR A 30 -3.04 1.86 20.31
CA THR A 30 -2.94 0.46 20.75
C THR A 30 -1.90 0.24 21.85
N GLN A 31 -2.03 -0.88 22.55
CA GLN A 31 -1.09 -1.31 23.59
C GLN A 31 0.09 -2.07 22.98
N ALA A 32 1.20 -2.15 23.72
CA ALA A 32 2.49 -2.66 23.23
C ALA A 32 2.43 -3.98 22.42
N PRO A 33 1.68 -5.03 22.83
CA PRO A 33 1.60 -6.27 22.05
C PRO A 33 0.95 -6.08 20.67
N SER A 34 -0.15 -5.33 20.62
CA SER A 34 -0.88 -5.04 19.39
C SER A 34 -0.08 -4.11 18.47
N MET A 35 0.59 -3.11 19.05
CA MET A 35 1.47 -2.21 18.31
C MET A 35 2.57 -2.98 17.59
N ILE A 36 3.27 -3.88 18.29
CA ILE A 36 4.33 -4.72 17.71
C ILE A 36 3.76 -5.58 16.57
N ALA A 37 2.61 -6.22 16.78
CA ALA A 37 1.98 -7.05 15.76
C ALA A 37 1.60 -6.24 14.50
N ILE A 38 1.04 -5.04 14.66
CA ILE A 38 0.66 -4.16 13.55
C ILE A 38 1.90 -3.66 12.81
N SER A 39 2.97 -3.27 13.51
CA SER A 39 4.22 -2.86 12.90
C SER A 39 4.84 -4.00 12.08
N VAL A 40 4.91 -5.21 12.64
CA VAL A 40 5.44 -6.40 11.94
C VAL A 40 4.60 -6.73 10.71
N MET A 41 3.26 -6.75 10.83
CA MET A 41 2.38 -6.97 9.68
C MET A 41 2.56 -5.90 8.59
N SER A 42 2.72 -4.63 8.98
CA SER A 42 2.94 -3.53 8.05
C SER A 42 4.26 -3.69 7.29
N PHE A 43 5.35 -4.10 7.97
CA PHE A 43 6.62 -4.41 7.33
C PHE A 43 6.52 -5.59 6.35
N ILE A 44 5.85 -6.68 6.74
CA ILE A 44 5.63 -7.84 5.86
C ILE A 44 4.81 -7.43 4.62
N LEU A 45 3.77 -6.62 4.80
CA LEU A 45 2.95 -6.11 3.71
C LEU A 45 3.77 -5.28 2.71
N ILE A 46 4.59 -4.36 3.21
CA ILE A 46 5.49 -3.55 2.38
C ILE A 46 6.49 -4.45 1.63
N GLY A 47 7.04 -5.46 2.31
CA GLY A 47 7.91 -6.47 1.71
C GLY A 47 7.22 -7.24 0.58
N ARG A 48 5.97 -7.68 0.75
CA ARG A 48 5.22 -8.36 -0.33
C ARG A 48 4.90 -7.43 -1.50
N HIS A 49 4.81 -6.13 -1.27
CA HIS A 49 4.55 -5.14 -2.31
C HIS A 49 5.79 -4.68 -3.08
N GLN A 50 6.98 -5.23 -2.83
CA GLN A 50 8.22 -4.88 -3.56
C GLN A 50 8.06 -4.92 -5.10
N SER A 51 7.38 -5.94 -5.64
CA SER A 51 7.13 -6.06 -7.08
C SER A 51 6.26 -4.92 -7.62
N ASN A 52 5.19 -4.57 -6.88
CA ASN A 52 4.31 -3.47 -7.24
C ASN A 52 4.98 -2.10 -7.06
N ILE A 53 5.83 -1.94 -6.05
CA ILE A 53 6.62 -0.71 -5.85
C ILE A 53 7.59 -0.53 -7.02
N ARG A 54 8.24 -1.59 -7.49
CA ARG A 54 9.11 -1.53 -8.68
C ARG A 54 8.33 -1.13 -9.93
N ARG A 55 7.14 -1.69 -10.14
CA ARG A 55 6.25 -1.31 -11.25
C ARG A 55 5.77 0.14 -11.13
N LEU A 56 5.44 0.58 -9.93
CA LEU A 56 5.08 1.97 -9.64
C LEU A 56 6.21 2.94 -9.97
N LEU A 57 7.44 2.64 -9.55
CA LEU A 57 8.63 3.44 -9.85
C LEU A 57 8.94 3.49 -11.36
N ARG A 58 8.61 2.42 -12.10
CA ARG A 58 8.73 2.37 -13.56
C ARG A 58 7.53 2.95 -14.30
N GLY A 59 6.47 3.34 -13.60
CA GLY A 59 5.21 3.80 -14.20
C GLY A 59 4.39 2.70 -14.89
N GLU A 60 4.76 1.43 -14.71
CA GLU A 60 4.12 0.23 -15.29
C GLU A 60 2.91 -0.25 -14.48
N GLU A 61 2.66 0.37 -13.33
CA GLU A 61 1.56 0.04 -12.45
C GLU A 61 0.22 0.45 -13.10
N THR A 62 -0.66 -0.52 -13.29
CA THR A 62 -2.01 -0.24 -13.82
C THR A 62 -2.78 0.66 -12.87
N ARG A 63 -3.24 1.79 -13.41
CA ARG A 63 -4.13 2.68 -12.66
C ARG A 63 -5.48 2.02 -12.44
N ILE A 64 -6.07 2.27 -11.28
CA ILE A 64 -7.44 1.86 -10.96
C ILE A 64 -8.37 2.45 -12.03
N GLY A 65 -9.03 1.58 -12.79
CA GLY A 65 -9.93 1.95 -13.90
C GLY A 65 -9.31 1.94 -15.30
N GLN A 66 -8.00 1.70 -15.48
CA GLN A 66 -7.44 1.44 -16.81
C GLN A 66 -7.78 0.01 -17.24
N LYS A 67 -8.63 -0.12 -18.26
CA LYS A 67 -8.84 -1.40 -18.96
C LYS A 67 -7.54 -1.74 -19.71
N LYS A 68 -6.99 -2.93 -19.49
CA LYS A 68 -5.98 -3.51 -20.39
C LYS A 68 -6.63 -3.59 -21.77
N THR A 69 -6.15 -2.81 -22.74
CA THR A 69 -6.50 -3.05 -24.14
C THR A 69 -6.09 -4.50 -24.45
N PRO A 70 -7.01 -5.39 -24.85
CA PRO A 70 -6.63 -6.71 -25.29
C PRO A 70 -5.67 -6.54 -26.47
N ALA A 71 -4.54 -7.25 -26.44
CA ALA A 71 -3.68 -7.32 -27.61
C ALA A 71 -4.49 -7.93 -28.78
N PRO A 72 -4.31 -7.43 -30.01
CA PRO A 72 -5.04 -7.91 -31.20
C PRO A 72 -4.76 -9.38 -31.51
#